data_AF-A0A1S6INA2-F1
#
_entry.id   AF-A0A1S6INA2-F1
#
_cell.length_a   1.000
_cell.length_b   1.000
_cell.length_c   1.000
_cell.angle_alpha   90.00
_cell.angle_beta   90.00
_cell.angle_gamma   90.00
#
_symmetry.space_group_name_H-M   'P 1'
#
loop_
_entity.id
_entity.type
_entity.pdbx_description
1 polymer ?
#
loop_
_entity_poly.entity_id
_entity_poly.type
_entity_poly.pdbx_seq_one_letter_code
_entity_poly.pdbx_strand_id
1 'polypeptide(L)' 'MKYIVTLIWGFILGQVAFYIGSALEGNAYNFVGASILGLFVALIVIAITEIFPKSKSANV' A
#
# COMPACT_ATOMS: atom_id res chain seq x y z
N MET A 1 -0.89 -16.30 2.78
CA MET A 1 -1.81 -15.55 1.87
C MET A 1 -1.95 -14.08 2.26
N LYS A 2 -2.20 -13.74 3.54
CA LYS A 2 -2.38 -12.35 3.98
C LYS A 2 -1.32 -11.35 3.48
N TYR A 3 -0.03 -11.65 3.60
CA TYR A 3 1.04 -10.72 3.17
C TYR A 3 1.06 -10.48 1.65
N ILE A 4 0.83 -11.52 0.83
CA ILE A 4 0.76 -11.39 -0.63
C ILE A 4 -0.44 -10.53 -1.02
N VAL A 5 -1.59 -10.75 -0.40
CA VAL A 5 -2.80 -9.96 -0.62
C VAL A 5 -2.59 -8.51 -0.19
N THR A 6 -1.96 -8.27 0.96
CA THR A 6 -1.59 -6.92 1.43
C THR A 6 -0.60 -6.24 0.47
N LEU A 7 0.37 -6.97 -0.09
CA LEU A 7 1.28 -6.41 -1.10
C LEU A 7 0.52 -5.97 -2.36
N ILE A 8 -0.34 -6.83 -2.90
CA ILE A 8 -1.11 -6.54 -4.11
C ILE A 8 -2.03 -5.33 -3.88
N TRP A 9 -2.79 -5.32 -2.79
CA TRP A 9 -3.68 -4.20 -2.48
C TRP A 9 -2.92 -2.92 -2.12
N GLY A 10 -1.84 -3.00 -1.37
CA GLY A 10 -0.98 -1.86 -1.06
C GLY A 10 -0.38 -1.24 -2.32
N PHE A 11 0.04 -2.07 -3.28
CA PHE A 11 0.55 -1.61 -4.56
C PHE A 11 -0.54 -0.91 -5.39
N ILE A 12 -1.71 -1.53 -5.55
CA ILE A 12 -2.85 -0.93 -6.30
C ILE A 12 -3.26 0.41 -5.67
N LEU A 13 -3.40 0.47 -4.35
CA LEU A 13 -3.77 1.71 -3.66
C LEU A 13 -2.70 2.80 -3.79
N GLY A 14 -1.41 2.43 -3.79
CA GLY A 14 -0.34 3.38 -4.06
C GLY A 14 -0.36 3.94 -5.49
N GLN A 15 -0.74 3.13 -6.48
CA GLN A 15 -0.94 3.60 -7.86
C GLN A 15 -2.08 4.64 -7.95
N VAL A 16 -3.20 4.37 -7.27
CA VAL A 16 -4.34 5.30 -7.19
C VAL A 16 -3.94 6.59 -6.49
N ALA A 17 -3.23 6.50 -5.36
CA ALA A 17 -2.75 7.67 -4.62
C ALA A 17 -1.79 8.53 -5.47
N PHE A 18 -0.85 7.89 -6.17
CA PHE A 18 0.06 8.60 -7.07
C PHE A 18 -0.69 9.27 -8.22
N TYR A 19 -1.66 8.59 -8.83
CA TYR A 19 -2.49 9.17 -9.88
C TYR A 19 -3.22 10.42 -9.40
N ILE A 20 -3.90 10.35 -8.26
CA ILE A 20 -4.60 11.50 -7.67
C ILE A 20 -3.62 12.63 -7.35
N GLY A 21 -2.46 12.31 -6.74
CA GLY A 21 -1.40 13.28 -6.46
C GLY A 21 -0.91 13.99 -7.73
N SER A 22 -0.59 13.23 -8.78
CA SER A 22 -0.16 13.80 -10.06
C SER A 22 -1.23 14.69 -10.70
N ALA A 23 -2.51 14.28 -10.64
CA ALA A 23 -3.61 15.06 -11.19
C ALA A 23 -3.84 16.38 -10.43
N LEU A 24 -3.67 16.37 -9.10
CA LEU A 24 -3.74 17.57 -8.26
C LEU A 24 -2.62 18.58 -8.58
N GLU A 25 -1.45 18.08 -8.94
CA GLU A 25 -0.30 18.91 -9.33
C GLU A 25 -0.34 19.33 -10.81
N GLY A 26 -1.33 18.86 -11.59
CA GLY A 26 -1.40 19.08 -13.03
C GLY A 26 -0.35 18.29 -13.83
N ASN A 27 0.30 17.31 -13.20
CA ASN A 27 1.31 16.46 -13.79
C ASN A 27 0.69 15.26 -14.51
N ALA A 28 1.36 14.78 -15.56
CA ALA A 28 0.99 13.53 -16.21
C ALA A 28 1.35 12.34 -15.32
N TYR A 29 0.56 11.27 -15.42
CA TYR A 29 0.82 10.03 -14.68
C TYR A 29 2.12 9.36 -15.13
N ASN A 30 2.94 8.96 -14.16
CA ASN A 30 4.20 8.25 -14.37
C ASN A 30 4.17 6.89 -13.65
N PHE A 31 4.16 5.82 -14.45
CA PHE A 31 4.07 4.45 -13.94
C PHE A 31 5.27 4.03 -13.07
N VAL A 32 6.48 4.51 -13.39
CA VAL A 32 7.69 4.18 -12.61
C VAL A 32 7.61 4.81 -11.22
N GLY A 33 7.27 6.11 -11.16
CA GLY A 33 7.08 6.82 -9.89
C GLY A 33 5.97 6.20 -9.05
N ALA A 34 4.84 5.88 -9.69
CA ALA A 34 3.71 5.23 -9.03
C ALA A 34 4.05 3.83 -8.53
N SER A 35 4.89 3.07 -9.25
CA SER A 35 5.32 1.73 -8.84
C SER A 35 6.27 1.76 -7.65
N ILE A 36 7.20 2.72 -7.62
CA ILE A 36 8.09 2.93 -6.46
C ILE A 36 7.25 3.30 -5.24
N LEU A 37 6.31 4.25 -5.39
CA LEU A 37 5.44 4.68 -4.30
C LEU A 37 4.55 3.53 -3.82
N GLY A 38 3.94 2.77 -4.73
CA GLY A 38 3.10 1.62 -4.39
C GLY A 38 3.85 0.50 -3.68
N LEU A 39 5.07 0.18 -4.12
CA LEU A 39 5.90 -0.82 -3.43
C LEU A 39 6.28 -0.33 -2.02
N PHE A 40 6.67 0.94 -1.89
CA PHE A 40 7.06 1.54 -0.61
C PHE A 40 5.90 1.56 0.39
N VAL A 41 4.70 1.96 -0.04
CA VAL A 41 3.47 1.94 0.77
C VAL A 41 3.15 0.52 1.23
N ALA A 42 3.20 -0.46 0.31
CA ALA A 42 2.91 -1.85 0.64
C ALA A 42 3.86 -2.42 1.71
N LEU A 43 5.16 -2.07 1.64
CA LEU A 43 6.15 -2.46 2.64
C LEU A 43 5.89 -1.81 4.00
N ILE A 44 5.55 -0.51 4.03
CA ILE A 44 5.21 0.21 5.26
C ILE A 44 4.00 -0.42 5.93
N VAL A 45 2.94 -0.74 5.17
CA VAL A 45 1.73 -1.37 5.73
C VAL A 45 2.07 -2.71 6.39
N ILE A 46 2.90 -3.54 5.75
CA ILE A 46 3.34 -4.82 6.34
C ILE A 46 4.14 -4.60 7.62
N ALA A 47 5.09 -3.67 7.61
CA ALA A 47 5.89 -3.35 8.80
C ALA A 47 4.99 -2.91 9.96
N ILE A 48 4.03 -2.02 9.69
CA ILE A 48 3.05 -1.56 10.66
C ILE A 48 2.24 -2.73 11.23
N THR A 49 1.77 -3.65 10.39
CA THR A 49 0.98 -4.81 10.87
C THR A 49 1.73 -5.76 11.80
N GLU A 50 3.07 -5.81 11.76
CA GLU A 50 3.86 -6.59 12.72
C GLU A 50 4.06 -5.86 14.06
N ILE A 51 3.98 -4.52 14.07
CA ILE A 51 4.07 -3.72 15.29
C ILE A 51 2.75 -3.76 16.07
N PHE A 52 1.61 -3.93 15.38
CA PHE A 52 0.31 -4.00 16.04
C PHE A 52 0.16 -5.28 16.88
N PRO A 53 -0.31 -5.18 18.13
CA PRO A 53 -0.54 -6.35 18.98
C PRO A 53 -1.59 -7.26 18.32
N LYS A 54 -1.21 -8.52 18.10
CA LYS A 54 -2.08 -9.53 17.50
C LYS A 54 -3.19 -9.85 18.51
N SER A 55 -4.41 -9.39 18.23
CA SER A 55 -5.60 -9.75 19.03
C SER A 55 -5.73 -11.27 19.05
N LYS A 56 -5.75 -11.85 20.25
CA LYS A 56 -5.98 -13.27 20.46
C LYS A 56 -7.45 -13.52 20.18
N SER A 57 -7.77 -14.08 19.01
CA SER A 57 -9.12 -14.53 18.68
C SER A 57 -9.60 -15.42 19.83
N ALA A 58 -10.63 -14.97 20.54
CA ALA A 58 -11.31 -15.79 21.54
C ALA A 58 -11.84 -17.03 20.80
N ASN A 59 -11.40 -18.20 21.25
CA ASN A 59 -11.98 -19.47 20.83
C ASN A 59 -13.45 -19.45 21.27
N VAL A 60 -14.38 -19.40 20.32
CA VAL A 60 -15.80 -19.72 20.53
C VAL A 60 -16.08 -21.00 19.77
#